data_AF-F3YVU6-F1
#
_entry.id   AF-F3YVU6-F1
#
_cell.length_a   1.000
_cell.length_b   1.000
_cell.length_c   1.000
_cell.angle_alpha   90.00
_cell.angle_beta   90.00
_cell.angle_gamma   90.00
#
_symmetry.space_group_name_H-M   'P 1'
#
loop_
_entity.id
_entity.type
_entity.pdbx_description
1 polymer ?
#
loop_
_entity_poly.entity_id
_entity_poly.type
_entity_poly.pdbx_seq_one_letter_code
_entity_poly.pdbx_strand_id
1 'polypeptide(L)'
;MKISFLLAPLAALAILALLPAAAVAGDKLLAPVYPGAVAAGVPADPEQFPSGSRYSDEAGSPFARVFLSKDPIEKVRAFYEQKLGAIDNTFFTGKTWGGEWPFAYSKILVMADKRFDMSTGMGGEVPAGLEISALDPAELRAGEELYWPSVGPFFERLQGMTVTGGLSRSEYEGLIKKYGYLGARHYAVGKQADEGGSLMLVDEAIFKAVENKMSAPMAAAPSDVEFQAKAQRLMAEGKYDEFTKLNEQYMASMAAMQQNSTGPEGAKLLKDGLTELERNAYRTLIVIHLHPSQWDPIFKKLQ
;
A
#
# COMPACT_ATOMS: atom_id res chain seq x y z
N MET A 1 14.68 55.36 -16.78
CA MET A 1 13.75 54.67 -17.70
C MET A 1 13.08 53.56 -16.89
N LYS A 2 11.79 53.72 -16.57
CA LYS A 2 11.00 52.73 -15.81
C LYS A 2 10.40 51.75 -16.81
N ILE A 3 10.75 50.48 -16.70
CA ILE A 3 10.09 49.41 -17.45
C ILE A 3 9.37 48.54 -16.44
N SER A 4 8.05 48.78 -16.36
CA SER A 4 7.09 47.90 -15.73
C SER A 4 6.87 46.70 -16.64
N PHE A 5 7.01 45.48 -16.12
CA PHE A 5 6.46 44.29 -16.78
C PHE A 5 5.43 43.63 -15.88
N LEU A 6 4.29 43.35 -16.51
CA LEU A 6 3.04 42.88 -15.95
C LEU A 6 3.13 41.43 -15.45
N LEU A 7 2.34 41.18 -14.40
CA LEU A 7 1.82 39.87 -14.04
C LEU A 7 1.16 39.18 -15.24
N ALA A 8 1.42 37.88 -15.40
CA ALA A 8 0.48 36.94 -16.01
C ALA A 8 0.16 35.85 -14.97
N PRO A 9 -1.12 35.44 -14.81
CA PRO A 9 -1.51 34.45 -13.82
C PRO A 9 -1.11 33.04 -14.29
N LEU A 10 -0.49 32.27 -13.39
CA LEU A 10 -0.35 30.83 -13.55
C LEU A 10 -1.76 30.21 -13.62
N ALA A 11 -2.19 29.88 -14.83
CA ALA A 11 -3.26 28.92 -15.05
C ALA A 11 -2.74 27.54 -14.61
N ALA A 12 -3.15 27.11 -13.41
CA ALA A 12 -2.99 25.74 -12.97
C ALA A 12 -3.82 24.83 -13.89
N LEU A 13 -3.18 24.27 -14.90
CA LEU A 13 -3.72 23.21 -15.73
C LEU A 13 -3.83 21.96 -14.84
N ALA A 14 -5.00 21.74 -14.26
CA ALA A 14 -5.35 20.49 -13.63
C ALA A 14 -5.38 19.41 -14.72
N ILE A 15 -4.26 18.72 -14.92
CA ILE A 15 -4.22 17.46 -15.66
C ILE A 15 -4.87 16.42 -14.74
N LEU A 16 -6.21 16.40 -14.74
CA LEU A 16 -6.96 15.25 -14.29
C LEU A 16 -6.67 14.16 -15.32
N ALA A 17 -5.68 13.33 -15.04
CA ALA A 17 -5.38 12.14 -15.81
C ALA A 17 -6.56 11.15 -15.66
N LEU A 18 -7.61 11.38 -16.44
CA LEU A 18 -8.55 10.37 -16.86
C LEU A 18 -7.75 9.39 -17.72
N LEU A 19 -7.04 8.46 -17.07
CA LEU A 19 -6.66 7.24 -17.75
C LEU A 19 -7.97 6.61 -18.22
N PRO A 20 -8.18 6.42 -19.54
CA PRO A 20 -9.32 5.65 -20.00
C PRO A 20 -9.21 4.30 -19.30
N ALA A 21 -10.28 3.88 -18.63
CA ALA A 21 -10.44 2.49 -18.26
C ALA A 21 -10.14 1.69 -19.53
N ALA A 22 -8.96 1.07 -19.58
CA ALA A 22 -8.60 0.22 -20.68
C ALA A 22 -9.71 -0.83 -20.69
N ALA A 23 -10.60 -0.72 -21.68
CA ALA A 23 -11.62 -1.71 -21.91
C ALA A 23 -10.83 -3.00 -22.12
N VAL A 24 -10.83 -3.87 -21.11
CA VAL A 24 -10.27 -5.21 -21.18
C VAL A 24 -11.21 -5.98 -22.11
N ALA A 25 -11.10 -5.69 -23.41
CA ALA A 25 -11.90 -6.24 -24.47
C ALA A 25 -11.44 -7.68 -24.70
N GLY A 26 -11.89 -8.58 -23.82
CA GLY A 26 -11.48 -9.98 -23.84
C GLY A 26 -11.99 -10.76 -22.64
N ASP A 27 -12.11 -10.12 -21.48
CA ASP A 27 -12.53 -10.81 -20.25
C ASP A 27 -14.05 -10.75 -20.10
N LYS A 28 -14.70 -11.92 -20.19
CA LYS A 28 -16.11 -12.10 -19.84
C LYS A 28 -16.20 -12.15 -18.32
N LEU A 29 -16.33 -11.00 -17.68
CA LEU A 29 -16.58 -10.92 -16.24
C LEU A 29 -18.02 -11.35 -15.90
N LEU A 30 -18.20 -12.01 -14.76
CA LEU A 30 -19.52 -12.40 -14.26
C LEU A 30 -20.35 -11.22 -13.72
N ALA A 31 -19.70 -10.08 -13.44
CA ALA A 31 -20.34 -8.84 -13.02
C ALA A 31 -19.70 -7.63 -13.72
N PRO A 32 -20.45 -6.52 -13.91
CA PRO A 32 -19.87 -5.29 -14.42
C PRO A 32 -18.88 -4.69 -13.42
N VAL A 33 -17.80 -4.06 -13.89
CA VAL A 33 -16.85 -3.36 -13.01
C VAL A 33 -17.54 -2.16 -12.33
N TYR A 34 -17.35 -2.01 -11.02
CA TYR A 34 -17.87 -0.88 -10.26
C TYR A 34 -17.34 0.46 -10.80
N PRO A 35 -18.21 1.47 -11.05
CA PRO A 35 -17.78 2.77 -11.56
C PRO A 35 -16.74 3.44 -10.66
N GLY A 36 -15.59 3.81 -11.23
CA GLY A 36 -14.49 4.45 -10.50
C GLY A 36 -13.59 3.50 -9.71
N ALA A 37 -13.86 2.18 -9.74
CA ALA A 37 -12.91 1.21 -9.23
C ALA A 37 -11.67 1.11 -10.14
N VAL A 38 -10.52 0.87 -9.53
CA VAL A 38 -9.25 0.63 -10.25
C VAL A 38 -8.91 -0.84 -10.19
N ALA A 39 -8.23 -1.38 -11.21
CA ALA A 39 -7.67 -2.72 -11.09
C ALA A 39 -6.59 -2.72 -10.00
N ALA A 40 -6.61 -3.73 -9.12
CA ALA A 40 -5.59 -3.88 -8.07
C ALA A 40 -4.20 -4.19 -8.65
N GLY A 41 -4.14 -4.73 -9.88
CA GLY A 41 -2.96 -5.39 -10.42
C GLY A 41 -2.89 -6.85 -9.97
N VAL A 42 -2.05 -7.64 -10.62
CA VAL A 42 -1.69 -8.98 -10.17
C VAL A 42 -0.36 -8.82 -9.43
N PRO A 43 -0.30 -8.97 -8.10
CA PRO A 43 1.00 -9.01 -7.42
C PRO A 43 1.79 -10.20 -7.98
N ALA A 44 3.11 -10.05 -8.03
CA ALA A 44 4.00 -11.11 -8.52
C ALA A 44 3.89 -12.39 -7.68
N ASP A 45 3.44 -12.25 -6.42
CA ASP A 45 3.23 -13.33 -5.48
C ASP A 45 1.75 -13.40 -5.02
N PRO A 46 1.01 -14.45 -5.39
CA PRO A 46 -0.38 -14.63 -4.97
C PRO A 46 -0.54 -14.89 -3.46
N GLU A 47 0.53 -15.20 -2.72
CA GLU A 47 0.50 -15.36 -1.26
C GLU A 47 0.39 -14.02 -0.52
N GLN A 48 0.65 -12.89 -1.17
CA GLN A 48 0.60 -11.55 -0.57
C GLN A 48 -0.81 -10.98 -0.44
N PHE A 49 -1.85 -11.63 -0.98
CA PHE A 49 -3.21 -11.23 -0.65
C PHE A 49 -3.60 -11.79 0.73
N PRO A 50 -3.96 -10.93 1.70
CA PRO A 50 -4.28 -11.35 3.07
C PRO A 50 -5.48 -12.31 3.19
N SER A 51 -6.21 -12.55 2.09
CA SER A 51 -7.30 -13.52 2.05
C SER A 51 -6.85 -14.97 1.83
N GLY A 52 -5.55 -15.25 1.60
CA GLY A 52 -5.06 -16.62 1.34
C GLY A 52 -5.75 -17.32 0.16
N SER A 53 -6.53 -16.56 -0.62
CA SER A 53 -7.42 -17.05 -1.66
C SER A 53 -6.66 -16.88 -2.96
N ARG A 54 -6.04 -17.97 -3.42
CA ARG A 54 -5.43 -18.02 -4.74
C ARG A 54 -6.51 -17.64 -5.75
N TYR A 55 -6.50 -16.42 -6.28
CA TYR A 55 -7.38 -16.00 -7.39
C TYR A 55 -6.87 -16.52 -8.74
N SER A 56 -5.90 -17.44 -8.68
CA SER A 56 -5.38 -18.25 -9.74
C SER A 56 -5.53 -19.72 -9.39
N ASP A 57 -5.65 -20.55 -10.40
CA ASP A 57 -5.58 -22.00 -10.21
C ASP A 57 -4.15 -22.48 -9.91
N GLU A 58 -3.98 -23.79 -9.75
CA GLU A 58 -2.67 -24.43 -9.52
C GLU A 58 -1.68 -24.18 -10.67
N ALA A 59 -2.17 -23.86 -11.87
CA ALA A 59 -1.36 -23.52 -13.04
C ALA A 59 -1.06 -22.00 -13.13
N GLY A 60 -1.54 -21.19 -12.18
CA GLY A 60 -1.36 -19.74 -12.17
C GLY A 60 -2.35 -18.97 -13.07
N SER A 61 -3.33 -19.63 -13.68
CA SER A 61 -4.34 -18.98 -14.51
C SER A 61 -5.36 -18.26 -13.63
N PRO A 62 -5.55 -16.93 -13.79
CA PRO A 62 -6.45 -16.18 -12.93
C PRO A 62 -7.91 -16.52 -13.28
N PHE A 63 -8.68 -17.00 -12.31
CA PHE A 63 -10.13 -17.21 -12.47
C PHE A 63 -10.96 -16.00 -12.02
N ALA A 64 -10.31 -14.95 -11.51
CA ALA A 64 -10.95 -13.70 -11.13
C ALA A 64 -10.10 -12.47 -11.48
N ARG A 65 -10.71 -11.29 -11.33
CA ARG A 65 -10.08 -9.97 -11.41
C ARG A 65 -10.37 -9.22 -10.12
N VAL A 66 -9.35 -8.57 -9.56
CA VAL A 66 -9.46 -7.78 -8.33
C VAL A 66 -9.47 -6.29 -8.68
N PHE A 67 -10.44 -5.59 -8.11
CA PHE A 67 -10.62 -4.15 -8.24
C PHE A 67 -10.71 -3.50 -6.86
N LEU A 68 -10.31 -2.24 -6.77
CA LEU A 68 -10.28 -1.47 -5.53
C LEU A 68 -11.13 -0.21 -5.68
N SER A 69 -11.91 0.12 -4.65
CA SER A 69 -12.75 1.31 -4.60
C SER A 69 -12.51 2.16 -3.36
N LYS A 70 -12.56 3.48 -3.54
CA LYS A 70 -12.51 4.47 -2.44
C LYS A 70 -13.86 4.58 -1.73
N ASP A 71 -14.92 4.14 -2.38
CA ASP A 71 -16.27 4.17 -1.82
C ASP A 71 -16.44 3.14 -0.70
N PRO A 72 -17.30 3.41 0.29
CA PRO A 72 -17.60 2.47 1.37
C PRO A 72 -18.34 1.24 0.84
N ILE A 73 -18.24 0.12 1.56
CA ILE A 73 -18.76 -1.18 1.13
C ILE A 73 -20.27 -1.14 0.86
N GLU A 74 -21.04 -0.37 1.62
CA GLU A 74 -22.49 -0.24 1.47
C GLU A 74 -22.87 0.38 0.12
N LYS A 75 -22.09 1.37 -0.33
CA LYS A 75 -22.32 2.03 -1.62
C LYS A 75 -21.93 1.11 -2.78
N VAL A 76 -20.85 0.34 -2.62
CA VAL A 76 -20.43 -0.67 -3.60
C VAL A 76 -21.47 -1.79 -3.69
N ARG A 77 -21.94 -2.28 -2.53
CA ARG A 77 -23.00 -3.27 -2.41
C ARG A 77 -24.29 -2.83 -3.10
N ALA A 78 -24.79 -1.63 -2.80
CA ALA A 78 -26.04 -1.12 -3.36
C ALA A 78 -26.01 -1.08 -4.91
N PHE A 79 -24.86 -0.73 -5.49
CA PHE A 79 -24.68 -0.79 -6.94
C PHE A 79 -24.87 -2.20 -7.48
N TYR A 80 -24.24 -3.19 -6.85
CA TYR A 80 -24.34 -4.58 -7.30
C TYR A 80 -25.72 -5.19 -7.02
N GLU A 81 -26.40 -4.81 -5.93
CA GLU A 81 -27.78 -5.20 -5.68
C GLU A 81 -28.72 -4.73 -6.80
N GLN A 82 -28.52 -3.49 -7.26
CA GLN A 82 -29.31 -2.94 -8.37
C GLN A 82 -29.04 -3.68 -9.70
N LYS A 83 -27.81 -4.14 -9.92
CA LYS A 83 -27.40 -4.77 -11.19
C LYS A 83 -27.66 -6.27 -11.26
N LEU A 84 -27.53 -6.96 -10.13
CA LEU A 84 -27.52 -8.42 -10.06
C LEU A 84 -28.70 -8.99 -9.26
N GLY A 85 -29.45 -8.14 -8.55
CA GLY A 85 -30.54 -8.54 -7.66
C GLY A 85 -30.08 -8.69 -6.21
N ALA A 86 -30.95 -9.24 -5.37
CA ALA A 86 -30.67 -9.39 -3.94
C ALA A 86 -29.38 -10.20 -3.72
N ILE A 87 -28.54 -9.69 -2.81
CA ILE A 87 -27.25 -10.29 -2.47
C ILE A 87 -27.40 -11.07 -1.16
N ASP A 88 -26.87 -12.29 -1.13
CA ASP A 88 -26.75 -13.08 0.09
C ASP A 88 -25.63 -12.50 0.96
N ASN A 89 -25.98 -12.04 2.16
CA ASN A 89 -24.98 -11.53 3.11
C ASN A 89 -24.42 -12.71 3.90
N THR A 90 -23.16 -13.04 3.66
CA THR A 90 -22.40 -13.96 4.50
C THR A 90 -21.44 -13.15 5.36
N PHE A 91 -21.90 -12.72 6.54
CA PHE A 91 -20.98 -12.14 7.53
C PHE A 91 -20.07 -13.24 8.06
N PHE A 92 -18.79 -13.17 7.73
CA PHE A 92 -17.79 -14.03 8.33
C PHE A 92 -17.10 -13.28 9.47
N THR A 93 -17.40 -13.65 10.71
CA THR A 93 -16.53 -13.38 11.84
C THR A 93 -15.50 -14.51 11.92
N GLY A 94 -14.38 -14.34 11.22
CA GLY A 94 -13.34 -15.38 11.16
C GLY A 94 -12.40 -15.32 12.37
N LYS A 95 -12.20 -16.46 13.06
CA LYS A 95 -10.96 -16.75 13.80
C LYS A 95 -10.05 -17.55 12.85
N THR A 96 -8.86 -17.06 12.54
CA THR A 96 -7.86 -17.81 11.76
C THR A 96 -7.00 -18.70 12.67
N TRP A 97 -6.37 -19.73 12.09
CA TRP A 97 -5.55 -20.72 12.80
C TRP A 97 -4.33 -20.05 13.46
N GLY A 98 -4.34 -19.91 14.79
CA GLY A 98 -3.17 -19.48 15.59
C GLY A 98 -3.38 -18.31 16.56
N GLY A 99 -4.55 -17.65 16.54
CA GLY A 99 -4.87 -16.56 17.48
C GLY A 99 -6.09 -15.74 17.04
N GLU A 100 -6.64 -14.93 17.95
CA GLU A 100 -7.65 -13.93 17.60
C GLU A 100 -6.98 -12.82 16.78
N TRP A 101 -7.15 -12.83 15.46
CA TRP A 101 -6.95 -11.64 14.64
C TRP A 101 -8.24 -10.80 14.80
N PRO A 102 -8.22 -9.66 15.52
CA PRO A 102 -9.41 -8.89 15.89
C PRO A 102 -9.90 -8.03 14.70
N PHE A 103 -10.26 -8.68 13.59
CA PHE A 103 -10.85 -7.98 12.45
C PHE A 103 -12.25 -8.50 12.20
N ALA A 104 -13.23 -7.60 12.26
CA ALA A 104 -14.35 -7.75 11.35
C ALA A 104 -13.86 -7.42 9.94
N TYR A 105 -14.00 -8.40 9.07
CA TYR A 105 -14.11 -8.14 7.66
C TYR A 105 -15.57 -8.36 7.26
N SER A 106 -16.16 -7.38 6.58
CA SER A 106 -17.44 -7.59 5.93
C SER A 106 -17.14 -8.18 4.57
N LYS A 107 -17.43 -9.48 4.38
CA LYS A 107 -17.40 -10.14 3.07
C LYS A 107 -18.83 -10.33 2.58
N ILE A 108 -19.05 -10.07 1.31
CA ILE A 108 -20.35 -10.21 0.67
C ILE A 108 -20.14 -11.02 -0.60
N LEU A 109 -20.85 -12.14 -0.74
CA LEU A 109 -20.77 -13.02 -1.90
C LEU A 109 -22.02 -12.86 -2.75
N VAL A 110 -21.84 -12.59 -4.03
CA VAL A 110 -22.91 -12.46 -5.02
C VAL A 110 -22.73 -13.55 -6.06
N MET A 111 -23.66 -14.49 -6.10
CA MET A 111 -23.75 -15.50 -7.16
C MET A 111 -24.35 -14.86 -8.41
N ALA A 112 -23.53 -14.64 -9.43
CA ALA A 112 -24.01 -14.14 -10.73
C ALA A 112 -24.81 -15.20 -11.50
N ASP A 113 -24.54 -16.50 -11.26
CA ASP A 113 -25.33 -17.62 -11.77
C ASP A 113 -25.28 -18.77 -10.76
N LYS A 114 -26.44 -19.14 -10.19
CA LYS A 114 -26.59 -20.20 -9.18
C LYS A 114 -26.24 -21.61 -9.69
N ARG A 115 -25.96 -21.76 -10.98
CA ARG A 115 -25.57 -23.04 -11.60
C ARG A 115 -24.07 -23.36 -11.44
N PHE A 116 -23.25 -22.42 -10.97
CA PHE A 116 -21.81 -22.62 -10.83
C PHE A 116 -21.40 -22.65 -9.35
N ASP A 117 -21.74 -23.76 -8.71
CA ASP A 117 -21.15 -24.14 -7.43
C ASP A 117 -19.87 -24.94 -7.71
N MET A 118 -18.71 -24.36 -7.36
CA MET A 118 -17.45 -25.07 -7.40
C MET A 118 -17.10 -25.49 -5.97
N SER A 119 -17.59 -26.66 -5.57
CA SER A 119 -17.00 -27.38 -4.45
C SER A 119 -15.65 -27.95 -4.89
N THR A 120 -14.60 -27.13 -4.80
CA THR A 120 -13.25 -27.67 -4.87
C THR A 120 -13.06 -28.55 -3.63
N GLY A 121 -12.77 -29.84 -3.83
CA GLY A 121 -12.72 -30.91 -2.80
C GLY A 121 -11.77 -30.71 -1.61
N MET A 122 -11.30 -29.49 -1.35
CA MET A 122 -10.67 -29.05 -0.11
C MET A 122 -11.62 -28.10 0.66
N GLY A 123 -12.72 -28.63 1.16
CA GLY A 123 -13.43 -28.08 2.34
C GLY A 123 -14.03 -26.68 2.26
N GLY A 124 -14.17 -26.07 1.09
CA GLY A 124 -14.88 -24.81 0.91
C GLY A 124 -15.49 -24.69 -0.49
N GLU A 125 -16.81 -24.51 -0.56
CA GLU A 125 -17.49 -24.06 -1.77
C GLU A 125 -17.04 -22.63 -2.05
N VAL A 126 -16.34 -22.39 -3.16
CA VAL A 126 -16.10 -21.03 -3.66
C VAL A 126 -17.10 -20.81 -4.79
N PRO A 127 -18.31 -20.27 -4.50
CA PRO A 127 -19.28 -19.98 -5.54
C PRO A 127 -18.67 -19.02 -6.57
N ALA A 128 -18.80 -19.35 -7.85
CA ALA A 128 -18.37 -18.47 -8.92
C ALA A 128 -19.25 -17.20 -8.90
N GLY A 129 -18.63 -16.03 -8.77
CA GLY A 129 -19.43 -14.82 -8.63
C GLY A 129 -18.66 -13.54 -8.39
N LEU A 130 -19.19 -12.71 -7.51
CA LEU A 130 -18.62 -11.44 -7.10
C LEU A 130 -18.42 -11.47 -5.59
N GLU A 131 -17.22 -11.14 -5.13
CA GLU A 131 -16.92 -10.92 -3.73
C GLU A 131 -16.67 -9.43 -3.52
N ILE A 132 -17.29 -8.85 -2.50
CA ILE A 132 -17.04 -7.49 -2.05
C ILE A 132 -16.57 -7.59 -0.61
N SER A 133 -15.41 -7.03 -0.31
CA SER A 133 -14.88 -7.03 1.04
C SER A 133 -14.35 -5.67 1.45
N ALA A 134 -14.49 -5.38 2.74
CA ALA A 134 -13.87 -4.25 3.40
C ALA A 134 -13.49 -4.67 4.82
N LEU A 135 -12.34 -4.18 5.29
CA LEU A 135 -11.96 -4.31 6.69
C LEU A 135 -12.62 -3.16 7.46
N ASP A 136 -13.33 -3.48 8.52
CA ASP A 136 -13.99 -2.48 9.36
C ASP A 136 -12.96 -1.82 10.30
N PRO A 137 -12.70 -0.52 10.18
CA PRO A 137 -11.81 0.17 11.09
C PRO A 137 -12.38 0.35 12.50
N ALA A 138 -13.71 0.30 12.67
CA ALA A 138 -14.36 0.53 13.95
C ALA A 138 -14.22 -0.68 14.90
N GLU A 139 -14.01 -1.87 14.35
CA GLU A 139 -13.70 -3.07 15.13
C GLU A 139 -12.20 -3.23 15.43
N LEU A 140 -11.34 -2.35 14.89
CA LEU A 140 -9.98 -2.17 15.36
C LEU A 140 -10.04 -1.58 16.77
N ARG A 141 -10.10 -2.47 17.77
CA ARG A 141 -10.18 -2.07 19.18
C ARG A 141 -9.10 -1.04 19.49
N ALA A 142 -9.53 0.09 20.03
CA ALA A 142 -8.64 1.10 20.57
C ALA A 142 -7.78 0.48 21.70
N GLY A 143 -6.53 0.12 21.41
CA GLY A 143 -5.56 -0.29 22.42
C GLY A 143 -4.76 -1.55 22.11
N GLU A 144 -5.12 -2.34 21.10
CA GLU A 144 -4.27 -3.47 20.68
C GLU A 144 -3.31 -2.98 19.58
N GLU A 145 -2.00 -3.06 19.84
CA GLU A 145 -0.94 -2.83 18.84
C GLU A 145 -1.04 -3.92 17.77
N LEU A 146 -1.93 -3.72 16.82
CA LEU A 146 -2.07 -4.58 15.66
C LEU A 146 -0.92 -4.27 14.70
N TYR A 147 0.03 -5.20 14.66
CA TYR A 147 1.10 -5.19 13.68
C TYR A 147 0.50 -5.40 12.29
N TRP A 148 0.43 -4.32 11.54
CA TRP A 148 -0.03 -4.33 10.15
C TRP A 148 1.18 -4.20 9.22
N PRO A 149 1.39 -5.11 8.25
CA PRO A 149 2.55 -5.03 7.37
C PRO A 149 2.66 -3.70 6.60
N SER A 150 1.53 -3.10 6.21
CA SER A 150 1.48 -1.90 5.35
C SER A 150 1.81 -0.58 6.07
N VAL A 151 1.39 -0.43 7.33
CA VAL A 151 1.64 0.79 8.14
C VAL A 151 2.62 0.57 9.28
N GLY A 152 2.87 -0.69 9.63
CA GLY A 152 3.78 -1.12 10.69
C GLY A 152 5.15 -0.46 10.56
N PRO A 153 5.81 -0.52 9.38
CA PRO A 153 7.12 0.10 9.19
C PRO A 153 7.13 1.61 9.48
N PHE A 154 6.05 2.35 9.15
CA PHE A 154 5.94 3.76 9.50
C PHE A 154 5.85 3.97 11.02
N PHE A 155 4.96 3.21 11.67
CA PHE A 155 4.73 3.38 13.12
C PHE A 155 5.89 2.89 13.97
N GLU A 156 6.58 1.81 13.58
CA GLU A 156 7.80 1.34 14.25
C GLU A 156 8.88 2.42 14.24
N ARG A 157 9.10 3.07 13.09
CA ARG A 157 10.07 4.17 12.96
C ARG A 157 9.66 5.37 13.83
N LEU A 158 8.38 5.77 13.78
CA LEU A 158 7.84 6.87 14.60
C LEU A 158 7.93 6.55 16.10
N GLN A 159 7.69 5.30 16.50
CA GLN A 159 7.84 4.84 17.88
C GLN A 159 9.29 4.94 18.34
N GLY A 160 10.25 4.50 17.52
CA GLY A 160 11.67 4.70 17.79
C GLY A 160 12.04 6.17 18.00
N MET A 161 11.44 7.07 17.22
CA MET A 161 11.63 8.52 17.37
C MET A 161 11.08 9.09 18.69
N THR A 162 10.13 8.41 19.34
CA THR A 162 9.67 8.82 20.68
C THR A 162 10.73 8.60 21.75
N VAL A 163 11.59 7.59 21.57
CA VAL A 163 12.69 7.29 22.48
C VAL A 163 13.86 8.25 22.29
N THR A 164 14.14 8.64 21.04
CA THR A 164 15.25 9.55 20.70
C THR A 164 14.91 11.04 20.82
N GLY A 165 13.65 11.36 21.14
CA GLY A 165 13.18 12.74 21.29
C GLY A 165 12.88 13.48 19.98
N GLY A 166 12.85 12.78 18.83
CA GLY A 166 12.44 13.35 17.55
C GLY A 166 10.93 13.54 17.40
N LEU A 167 10.14 12.88 18.25
CA LEU A 167 8.68 12.94 18.28
C LEU A 167 8.20 12.81 19.72
N SER A 168 7.17 13.56 20.13
CA SER A 168 6.58 13.35 21.47
C SER A 168 5.67 12.11 21.50
N ARG A 169 5.54 11.47 22.67
CA ARG A 169 4.62 10.33 22.83
C ARG A 169 3.16 10.68 22.51
N SER A 170 2.70 11.86 22.95
CA SER A 170 1.34 12.35 22.67
C SER A 170 1.10 12.55 21.17
N GLU A 171 2.10 13.05 20.45
CA GLU A 171 2.00 13.21 19.00
C GLU A 171 1.96 11.85 18.28
N TYR A 172 2.78 10.90 18.71
CA TYR A 172 2.74 9.52 18.20
C TYR A 172 1.36 8.87 18.39
N GLU A 173 0.78 8.97 19.58
CA GLU A 173 -0.57 8.46 19.87
C GLU A 173 -1.64 9.16 19.02
N GLY A 174 -1.49 10.46 18.78
CA GLY A 174 -2.33 11.22 17.85
C GLY A 174 -2.24 10.71 16.41
N LEU A 175 -1.04 10.32 15.96
CA LEU A 175 -0.83 9.73 14.63
C LEU A 175 -1.46 8.34 14.52
N ILE A 176 -1.33 7.49 15.55
CA ILE A 176 -2.02 6.19 15.58
C ILE A 176 -3.53 6.39 15.48
N LYS A 177 -4.09 7.30 16.28
CA LYS A 177 -5.54 7.58 16.26
C LYS A 177 -6.00 8.09 14.89
N LYS A 178 -5.18 8.90 14.21
CA LYS A 178 -5.51 9.48 12.91
C LYS A 178 -5.35 8.48 11.76
N TYR A 179 -4.25 7.73 11.73
CA TYR A 179 -3.83 6.94 10.57
C TYR A 179 -3.83 5.43 10.80
N GLY A 180 -4.07 4.94 12.01
CA GLY A 180 -4.05 3.50 12.32
C GLY A 180 -5.02 2.68 11.47
N TYR A 181 -6.13 3.31 11.03
CA TYR A 181 -7.08 2.69 10.11
C TYR A 181 -6.48 2.30 8.75
N LEU A 182 -5.35 2.89 8.35
CA LEU A 182 -4.69 2.60 7.08
C LEU A 182 -4.15 1.16 7.02
N GLY A 183 -3.85 0.54 8.17
CA GLY A 183 -3.49 -0.89 8.22
C GLY A 183 -4.60 -1.81 7.71
N ALA A 184 -5.85 -1.35 7.78
CA ALA A 184 -7.04 -2.06 7.31
C ALA A 184 -7.48 -1.59 5.90
N ARG A 185 -6.57 -1.05 5.08
CA ARG A 185 -6.89 -0.59 3.73
C ARG A 185 -6.20 -1.43 2.67
N HIS A 186 -6.73 -1.36 1.46
CA HIS A 186 -6.18 -2.04 0.29
C HIS A 186 -5.34 -1.07 -0.54
N TYR A 187 -4.27 -1.57 -1.14
CA TYR A 187 -3.36 -0.81 -1.98
C TYR A 187 -3.21 -1.51 -3.33
N ALA A 188 -3.16 -0.73 -4.39
CA ALA A 188 -2.91 -1.26 -5.72
C ALA A 188 -1.42 -1.61 -5.87
N VAL A 189 -1.11 -2.50 -6.82
CA VAL A 189 0.25 -2.69 -7.32
C VAL A 189 0.69 -1.41 -8.04
N GLY A 190 1.85 -0.90 -7.64
CA GLY A 190 2.47 0.30 -8.19
C GLY A 190 3.22 0.03 -9.49
N LYS A 191 3.95 1.05 -9.95
CA LYS A 191 4.83 0.96 -11.14
C LYS A 191 6.29 0.70 -10.80
N GLN A 192 6.64 0.78 -9.51
CA GLN A 192 8.00 0.62 -9.05
C GLN A 192 8.29 -0.87 -8.83
N ALA A 193 9.42 -1.34 -9.34
CA ALA A 193 9.88 -2.69 -9.08
C ALA A 193 10.77 -2.73 -7.82
N ASP A 194 10.73 -3.87 -7.12
CA ASP A 194 11.69 -4.22 -6.09
C ASP A 194 13.04 -4.64 -6.71
N GLU A 195 13.97 -5.09 -5.86
CA GLU A 195 15.30 -5.53 -6.30
C GLU A 195 15.26 -6.83 -7.13
N GLY A 196 14.19 -7.62 -7.00
CA GLY A 196 13.94 -8.82 -7.78
C GLY A 196 13.24 -8.56 -9.13
N GLY A 197 12.86 -7.31 -9.41
CA GLY A 197 12.11 -6.94 -10.60
C GLY A 197 10.59 -7.10 -10.50
N SER A 198 10.08 -7.49 -9.33
CA SER A 198 8.65 -7.61 -9.05
C SER A 198 8.04 -6.25 -8.76
N LEU A 199 6.84 -5.98 -9.29
CA LEU A 199 6.15 -4.71 -8.99
C LEU A 199 5.71 -4.69 -7.52
N MET A 200 6.06 -3.59 -6.84
CA MET A 200 5.75 -3.37 -5.43
C MET A 200 4.30 -2.89 -5.26
N LEU A 201 3.72 -3.16 -4.09
CA LEU A 201 2.49 -2.48 -3.70
C LEU A 201 2.77 -0.98 -3.45
N VAL A 202 1.75 -0.14 -3.66
CA VAL A 202 1.91 1.32 -3.53
C VAL A 202 2.34 1.74 -2.12
N ASP A 203 1.86 1.07 -1.08
CA ASP A 203 2.27 1.31 0.31
C ASP A 203 3.76 1.04 0.54
N GLU A 204 4.25 -0.10 0.06
CA GLU A 204 5.67 -0.45 0.10
C GLU A 204 6.53 0.55 -0.68
N ALA A 205 6.06 0.95 -1.88
CA ALA A 205 6.77 1.91 -2.71
C ALA A 205 6.85 3.29 -2.04
N ILE A 206 5.77 3.75 -1.40
CA ILE A 206 5.75 5.00 -0.62
C ILE A 206 6.73 4.90 0.55
N PHE A 207 6.70 3.80 1.32
CA PHE A 207 7.62 3.63 2.45
C PHE A 207 9.09 3.63 2.00
N LYS A 208 9.42 2.87 0.95
CA LYS A 208 10.76 2.84 0.35
C LYS A 208 11.20 4.23 -0.13
N ALA A 209 10.30 5.01 -0.72
CA ALA A 209 10.59 6.39 -1.12
C ALA A 209 10.88 7.30 0.09
N VAL A 210 10.21 7.09 1.23
CA VAL A 210 10.49 7.79 2.49
C VAL A 210 11.84 7.36 3.05
N GLU A 211 12.14 6.06 3.12
CA GLU A 211 13.42 5.56 3.61
C GLU A 211 14.60 6.08 2.77
N ASN A 212 14.45 6.14 1.45
CA ASN A 212 15.45 6.71 0.55
C ASN A 212 15.71 8.20 0.87
N LYS A 213 14.67 8.98 1.16
CA LYS A 213 14.81 10.39 1.56
C LYS A 213 15.47 10.53 2.93
N MET A 214 15.13 9.66 3.88
CA MET A 214 15.73 9.65 5.21
C MET A 214 17.23 9.30 5.14
N SER A 215 17.60 8.39 4.23
CA SER A 215 18.98 7.90 4.05
C SER A 215 19.83 8.76 3.08
N ALA A 216 19.21 9.70 2.35
CA ALA A 216 19.90 10.52 1.35
C ALA A 216 21.15 11.27 1.88
N PRO A 217 21.17 11.84 3.11
CA PRO A 217 22.38 12.46 3.64
C PRO A 217 23.54 11.47 3.80
N MET A 218 23.26 10.22 4.14
CA MET A 218 24.28 9.17 4.31
C MET A 218 24.88 8.77 2.96
N ALA A 219 24.07 8.71 1.90
CA ALA A 219 24.55 8.42 0.55
C ALA A 219 25.43 9.55 -0.04
N ALA A 220 25.26 10.79 0.45
CA ALA A 220 26.05 11.95 0.03
C ALA A 220 27.31 12.17 0.88
N ALA A 221 27.39 11.55 2.06
CA ALA A 221 28.54 11.64 2.94
C ALA A 221 29.70 10.78 2.41
N PRO A 222 30.97 11.21 2.53
CA PRO A 222 32.10 10.32 2.34
C PRO A 222 31.97 9.16 3.33
N SER A 223 32.26 7.94 2.88
CA SER A 223 32.28 6.79 3.78
C SER A 223 33.28 7.00 4.92
N ASP A 224 33.09 6.38 6.07
CA ASP A 224 34.01 6.47 7.22
C ASP A 224 35.46 6.17 6.80
N VAL A 225 35.64 5.21 5.89
CA VAL A 225 36.96 4.82 5.35
C VAL A 225 37.56 5.94 4.49
N GLU A 226 36.78 6.52 3.58
CA GLU A 226 37.24 7.65 2.75
C GLU A 226 37.54 8.88 3.58
N PHE A 227 36.68 9.18 4.57
CA PHE A 227 36.90 10.27 5.52
C PHE A 227 38.19 10.06 6.29
N GLN A 228 38.39 8.89 6.91
CA GLN A 228 39.59 8.59 7.69
C GLN A 228 40.86 8.63 6.85
N ALA A 229 40.84 8.03 5.64
CA ALA A 229 42.00 8.04 4.75
C ALA A 229 42.37 9.46 4.32
N LYS A 230 41.38 10.28 3.95
CA LYS A 230 41.61 11.68 3.55
C LYS A 230 42.04 12.54 4.73
N ALA A 231 41.45 12.34 5.91
CA ALA A 231 41.82 13.03 7.13
C ALA A 231 43.27 12.75 7.54
N GLN A 232 43.69 11.48 7.56
CA GLN A 232 45.07 11.08 7.86
C GLN A 232 46.05 11.71 6.88
N ARG A 233 45.73 11.70 5.58
CA ARG A 233 46.56 12.32 4.55
C ARG A 233 46.72 13.82 4.75
N LEU A 234 45.61 14.54 5.00
CA LEU A 234 45.65 15.99 5.21
C LEU A 234 46.46 16.37 6.47
N MET A 235 46.35 15.59 7.54
CA MET A 235 47.16 15.78 8.75
C MET A 235 48.65 15.51 8.49
N ALA A 236 49.00 14.43 7.78
CA ALA A 236 50.39 14.10 7.44
C ALA A 236 51.04 15.14 6.51
N GLU A 237 50.26 15.76 5.61
CA GLU A 237 50.71 16.84 4.73
C GLU A 237 50.73 18.22 5.42
N GLY A 238 50.34 18.34 6.69
CA GLY A 238 50.27 19.62 7.42
C GLY A 238 49.16 20.57 6.97
N LYS A 239 48.15 20.07 6.21
CA LYS A 239 47.04 20.84 5.65
C LYS A 239 45.86 20.94 6.62
N TYR A 240 46.08 21.57 7.77
CA TYR A 240 45.10 21.62 8.87
C TYR A 240 43.78 22.35 8.52
N ASP A 241 43.83 23.38 7.66
CA ASP A 241 42.62 24.10 7.23
C ASP A 241 41.70 23.22 6.36
N GLU A 242 42.29 22.41 5.48
CA GLU A 242 41.55 21.45 4.65
C GLU A 242 40.98 20.31 5.50
N PHE A 243 41.75 19.83 6.48
CA PHE A 243 41.28 18.86 7.46
C PHE A 243 40.08 19.38 8.26
N THR A 244 40.16 20.62 8.76
CA THR A 244 39.06 21.24 9.51
C THR A 244 37.79 21.30 8.67
N LYS A 245 37.88 21.76 7.41
CA LYS A 245 36.74 21.79 6.49
C LYS A 245 36.16 20.41 6.21
N LEU A 246 37.02 19.40 5.99
CA LEU A 246 36.58 18.02 5.79
C LEU A 246 35.84 17.50 7.03
N ASN A 247 36.37 17.78 8.22
CA ASN A 247 35.76 17.38 9.49
C ASN A 247 34.41 18.08 9.73
N GLU A 248 34.31 19.39 9.45
CA GLU A 248 33.05 20.12 9.51
C GLU A 248 31.99 19.55 8.56
N GLN A 249 32.37 19.24 7.31
CA GLN A 249 31.48 18.63 6.33
C GLN A 249 31.00 17.24 6.77
N TYR A 250 31.90 16.42 7.31
CA TYR A 250 31.57 15.10 7.84
C TYR A 250 30.61 15.20 9.03
N MET A 251 30.93 16.05 10.01
CA MET A 251 30.07 16.27 11.19
C MET A 251 28.70 16.83 10.81
N ALA A 252 28.63 17.77 9.85
CA ALA A 252 27.37 18.28 9.33
C ALA A 252 26.53 17.19 8.65
N SER A 253 27.17 16.29 7.90
CA SER A 253 26.51 15.16 7.25
C SER A 253 25.97 14.15 8.27
N MET A 254 26.75 13.85 9.32
CA MET A 254 26.30 13.00 10.43
C MET A 254 25.14 13.63 11.21
N ALA A 255 25.19 14.94 11.45
CA ALA A 255 24.10 15.66 12.09
C ALA A 255 22.82 15.63 11.23
N ALA A 256 22.94 15.87 9.92
CA ALA A 256 21.82 15.77 8.99
C ALA A 256 21.24 14.35 8.93
N MET A 257 22.09 13.32 8.92
CA MET A 257 21.68 11.92 9.02
C MET A 257 20.90 11.65 10.31
N GLN A 258 21.38 12.14 11.45
CA GLN A 258 20.69 11.96 12.73
C GLN A 258 19.32 12.64 12.73
N GLN A 259 19.22 13.87 12.19
CA GLN A 259 17.98 14.61 12.06
C GLN A 259 16.97 13.90 11.14
N ASN A 260 17.43 13.37 10.01
CA ASN A 260 16.57 12.64 9.08
C ASN A 260 16.18 11.24 9.57
N SER A 261 17.02 10.58 10.37
CA SER A 261 16.78 9.20 10.81
C SER A 261 15.96 9.13 12.09
N THR A 262 16.15 10.09 13.01
CA THR A 262 15.60 10.02 14.37
C THR A 262 15.09 11.36 14.90
N GLY A 263 15.28 12.45 14.16
CA GLY A 263 14.88 13.80 14.56
C GLY A 263 13.56 14.25 13.96
N PRO A 264 13.18 15.52 14.18
CA PRO A 264 11.92 16.11 13.70
C PRO A 264 11.75 16.05 12.18
N GLU A 265 12.83 16.18 11.40
CA GLU A 265 12.78 16.09 9.93
C GLU A 265 12.42 14.67 9.47
N GLY A 266 13.02 13.64 10.09
CA GLY A 266 12.63 12.24 9.87
C GLY A 266 11.17 11.99 10.21
N ALA A 267 10.72 12.50 11.36
CA ALA A 267 9.33 12.38 11.78
C ALA A 267 8.38 13.06 10.79
N LYS A 268 8.77 14.21 10.22
CA LYS A 268 8.01 14.91 9.18
C LYS A 268 7.91 14.07 7.90
N LEU A 269 9.01 13.48 7.43
CA LEU A 269 9.01 12.62 6.23
C LEU A 269 8.05 11.42 6.39
N LEU A 270 8.03 10.79 7.56
CA LEU A 270 7.11 9.69 7.87
C LEU A 270 5.64 10.16 7.91
N LYS A 271 5.34 11.33 8.49
CA LYS A 271 3.99 11.92 8.48
C LYS A 271 3.50 12.27 7.07
N ASP A 272 4.39 12.80 6.24
CA ASP A 272 4.11 13.10 4.84
C ASP A 272 3.82 11.79 4.08
N GLY A 273 4.59 10.72 4.34
CA GLY A 273 4.34 9.38 3.82
C GLY A 273 3.01 8.78 4.25
N LEU A 274 2.62 8.89 5.53
CA LEU A 274 1.29 8.47 6.01
C LEU A 274 0.15 9.23 5.31
N THR A 275 0.35 10.52 5.03
CA THR A 275 -0.63 11.33 4.29
C THR A 275 -0.72 10.90 2.83
N GLU A 276 0.40 10.56 2.20
CA GLU A 276 0.42 10.00 0.84
C GLU A 276 -0.24 8.62 0.79
N LEU A 277 0.01 7.79 1.81
CA LEU A 277 -0.59 6.48 1.97
C LEU A 277 -2.12 6.57 2.09
N GLU A 278 -2.63 7.51 2.89
CA GLU A 278 -4.08 7.79 2.99
C GLU A 278 -4.71 8.13 1.64
N ARG A 279 -4.04 8.94 0.81
CA ARG A 279 -4.54 9.28 -0.53
C ARG A 279 -4.61 8.06 -1.44
N ASN A 280 -3.71 7.09 -1.25
CA ASN A 280 -3.63 5.88 -2.06
C ASN A 280 -4.44 4.69 -1.48
N ALA A 281 -4.88 4.77 -0.23
CA ALA A 281 -5.66 3.72 0.45
C ALA A 281 -7.08 3.52 -0.10
N TYR A 282 -7.40 2.31 -0.53
CA TYR A 282 -8.75 1.93 -0.97
C TYR A 282 -9.51 1.27 0.17
N ARG A 283 -10.81 1.59 0.27
CA ARG A 283 -11.67 1.15 1.38
C ARG A 283 -12.26 -0.24 1.13
N THR A 284 -12.55 -0.53 -0.14
CA THR A 284 -13.30 -1.72 -0.53
C THR A 284 -12.53 -2.46 -1.62
N LEU A 285 -12.37 -3.75 -1.43
CA LEU A 285 -11.88 -4.71 -2.41
C LEU A 285 -13.06 -5.41 -3.09
N ILE A 286 -12.96 -5.59 -4.39
CA ILE A 286 -14.00 -6.16 -5.25
C ILE A 286 -13.34 -7.24 -6.09
N VAL A 287 -13.71 -8.49 -5.90
CA VAL A 287 -13.27 -9.61 -6.72
C VAL A 287 -14.40 -9.99 -7.66
N ILE A 288 -14.15 -9.97 -8.95
CA ILE A 288 -15.10 -10.39 -9.97
C ILE A 288 -14.54 -11.62 -10.66
N HIS A 289 -15.23 -12.76 -10.54
CA HIS A 289 -14.84 -13.98 -11.22
C HIS A 289 -15.00 -13.82 -12.74
N LEU A 290 -14.10 -14.45 -13.49
CA LEU A 290 -14.24 -14.65 -14.91
C LEU A 290 -15.38 -15.63 -15.17
N HIS A 291 -16.02 -15.52 -16.33
CA HIS A 291 -16.99 -16.49 -16.79
C HIS A 291 -16.31 -17.85 -16.93
N PRO A 292 -16.97 -18.97 -16.56
CA PRO A 292 -16.44 -20.33 -16.70
C PRO A 292 -15.95 -20.73 -18.10
N SER A 293 -16.36 -19.99 -19.15
CA SER A 293 -15.89 -20.21 -20.52
C SER A 293 -14.42 -19.80 -20.70
N GLN A 294 -13.89 -19.03 -19.76
CA GLN A 294 -12.51 -18.51 -19.74
C GLN A 294 -11.61 -19.23 -18.74
N TRP A 295 -12.13 -20.18 -17.98
CA TRP A 295 -11.32 -20.97 -17.06
C TRP A 295 -10.54 -22.05 -17.84
N ASP A 296 -9.40 -22.45 -17.29
CA ASP A 296 -8.56 -23.49 -17.87
C ASP A 296 -9.39 -24.78 -18.08
N PRO A 297 -9.24 -25.48 -19.23
CA PRO A 297 -9.91 -26.75 -19.48
C PRO A 297 -9.69 -27.83 -18.40
N ILE A 298 -8.68 -27.73 -17.53
CA ILE A 298 -8.54 -28.61 -16.36
C ILE A 298 -9.77 -28.55 -15.45
N PHE A 299 -10.38 -27.37 -15.25
CA PHE A 299 -11.63 -27.23 -14.48
C PHE A 299 -12.84 -27.88 -15.17
N LYS A 300 -12.85 -27.90 -16.51
CA LYS A 300 -13.93 -28.56 -17.27
C LYS A 300 -13.93 -30.08 -17.14
N LYS A 301 -12.81 -30.69 -16.71
CA LYS A 301 -12.71 -32.14 -16.50
C LYS A 301 -13.19 -32.60 -15.12
N LEU A 302 -13.41 -31.67 -14.19
CA LEU A 302 -13.91 -31.95 -12.83
C LEU A 302 -15.43 -31.79 -12.70
N GLN A 303 -16.13 -31.41 -13.79
CA GLN A 303 -17.59 -31.40 -13.94
C GLN A 303 -18.06 -32.67 -14.65
#